data_AF-A0A1U9KIA5-F1
#
_entry.id   AF-A0A1U9KIA5-F1
#
_cell.length_a   1.000
_cell.length_b   1.000
_cell.length_c   1.000
_cell.angle_alpha   90.00
_cell.angle_beta   90.00
_cell.angle_gamma   90.00
#
_symmetry.space_group_name_H-M   'P 1'
#
loop_
_entity.id
_entity.type
_entity.pdbx_description
1 polymer ?
#
loop_
_entity_poly.entity_id
_entity_poly.type
_entity_poly.pdbx_seq_one_letter_code
_entity_poly.pdbx_strand_id
1 'polypeptide(L)'
;MTNEASVLVDNDAANKAADADLALQSLGADDVGQAYITATITVWDGSASIAAEKLRLVEKIIQSRDFTCMTESLNAVEAWLGSLPGHVYANVRQPPVSTLNLAHMIPLSAVWAGPEQDGHLRAAPLFYGRTAGATPFRFSLHVGDVGHTLIAGPTGAGKSVLLALMVLQFRRYQGAQVFAFDFGGSMRAATLAMGGDWHDLGGGLTDDDGHFAVSFQPLAQIDDPDERKWASEWLVLEKLPGGDAIGQSGLSDEVNNHWGQLFRAALVTTLLSVGSEAGTSWNENNLMQAIRSGASNGFSMVGNRLIDRSLNVQPTLTDRPGLPFTLILNRDLALTPWEEKEPRP
;
A
#
# COMPACT_ATOMS: atom_id res chain seq x y z
N MET A 1 68.29 -37.34 -50.65
CA MET A 1 67.54 -36.90 -49.45
C MET A 1 66.42 -36.00 -49.94
N THR A 2 65.19 -36.49 -49.91
CA THR A 2 64.00 -35.76 -50.35
C THR A 2 63.61 -34.78 -49.24
N ASN A 3 63.66 -33.49 -49.57
CA ASN A 3 63.28 -32.40 -48.67
C ASN A 3 61.75 -32.23 -48.79
N GLU A 4 60.99 -33.04 -48.05
CA GLU A 4 59.55 -32.82 -47.92
C GLU A 4 59.31 -31.62 -47.02
N ALA A 5 58.63 -30.61 -47.57
CA ALA A 5 58.21 -29.44 -46.81
C ALA A 5 57.20 -29.88 -45.74
N SER A 6 57.57 -29.73 -44.46
CA SER A 6 56.65 -29.88 -43.34
C SER A 6 55.43 -29.00 -43.58
N VAL A 7 54.27 -29.63 -43.77
CA VAL A 7 52.98 -28.94 -43.85
C VAL A 7 52.82 -28.16 -42.54
N LEU A 8 52.59 -26.85 -42.65
CA LEU A 8 52.35 -25.99 -41.50
C LEU A 8 50.99 -26.41 -40.91
N VAL A 9 51.01 -27.27 -39.89
CA VAL A 9 49.81 -27.69 -39.18
C VAL A 9 49.39 -26.56 -38.26
N ASP A 10 48.18 -26.02 -38.47
CA ASP A 10 47.56 -25.10 -37.54
C ASP A 10 47.12 -25.90 -36.30
N ASN A 11 47.94 -25.82 -35.25
CA ASN A 11 47.70 -26.54 -34.00
C ASN A 11 46.37 -26.13 -33.34
N ASP A 12 45.88 -24.90 -33.54
CA ASP A 12 44.61 -24.46 -32.97
C ASP A 12 43.43 -25.12 -33.70
N ALA A 13 43.52 -25.20 -35.03
CA ALA A 13 42.54 -25.94 -35.84
C ALA A 13 42.52 -27.44 -35.50
N ALA A 14 43.69 -28.04 -35.30
CA ALA A 14 43.81 -29.45 -34.91
C ALA A 14 43.21 -29.72 -33.51
N ASN A 15 43.47 -28.85 -32.54
CA ASN A 15 42.89 -28.97 -31.20
C ASN A 15 41.36 -28.82 -31.22
N LYS A 16 40.83 -27.87 -32.00
CA LYS A 16 39.37 -27.69 -32.17
C LYS A 16 38.70 -28.89 -32.82
N ALA A 17 39.36 -29.51 -33.80
CA ALA A 17 38.86 -30.73 -34.44
C ALA A 17 38.78 -31.89 -33.44
N ALA A 18 39.83 -32.08 -32.63
CA ALA A 18 39.84 -33.11 -31.61
C ALA A 18 38.76 -32.88 -30.53
N ASP A 19 38.55 -31.64 -30.11
CA ASP A 19 37.50 -31.28 -29.14
C ASP A 19 36.09 -31.51 -29.71
N ALA A 20 35.88 -31.19 -30.99
CA ALA A 20 34.62 -31.47 -31.68
C ALA A 20 34.35 -32.98 -31.80
N ASP A 21 35.37 -33.79 -32.11
CA ASP A 21 35.24 -35.25 -32.17
C ASP A 21 34.90 -35.85 -30.81
N LEU A 22 35.49 -35.34 -29.71
CA LEU A 22 35.14 -35.74 -28.36
C LEU A 22 33.69 -35.40 -28.02
N ALA A 23 33.24 -34.18 -28.36
CA ALA A 23 31.86 -33.77 -28.14
C ALA A 23 30.86 -34.64 -28.93
N LEU A 24 31.19 -35.03 -30.17
CA LEU A 24 30.39 -35.95 -30.98
C LEU A 24 30.34 -37.36 -30.40
N GLN A 25 31.45 -37.86 -29.87
CA GLN A 25 31.49 -39.16 -29.19
C GLN A 25 30.61 -39.16 -27.93
N SER A 26 30.72 -38.13 -27.08
CA SER A 26 29.89 -38.02 -25.87
C SER A 26 28.41 -37.88 -26.18
N LEU A 27 28.06 -37.20 -27.29
CA LEU A 27 26.68 -37.13 -27.78
C LEU A 27 26.20 -38.49 -28.31
N GLY A 28 27.03 -39.21 -29.07
CA GLY A 28 26.69 -40.52 -29.63
C GLY A 28 26.62 -41.65 -28.59
N ALA A 29 27.25 -41.46 -27.42
CA ALA A 29 27.18 -42.36 -26.28
C ALA A 29 25.91 -42.14 -25.42
N ASP A 30 25.08 -41.13 -25.72
CA ASP A 30 23.92 -40.69 -24.93
C ASP A 30 24.25 -40.26 -23.47
N ASP A 31 25.53 -39.98 -23.16
CA ASP A 31 25.96 -39.55 -21.84
C ASP A 31 25.56 -38.08 -21.53
N VAL A 32 25.58 -37.22 -22.55
CA VAL A 32 25.25 -35.79 -22.46
C VAL A 32 24.53 -35.30 -23.71
N GLY A 33 23.55 -34.42 -23.53
CA GLY A 33 22.95 -33.67 -24.65
C GLY A 33 23.75 -32.41 -24.97
N GLN A 34 23.50 -31.80 -26.12
CA GLN A 34 24.03 -30.49 -26.49
C GLN A 34 22.88 -29.51 -26.69
N ALA A 35 23.01 -28.30 -26.14
CA ALA A 35 22.03 -27.22 -26.27
C ALA A 35 22.72 -25.92 -26.69
N TYR A 36 22.04 -25.12 -27.52
CA TYR A 36 22.53 -23.80 -27.91
C TYR A 36 22.14 -22.77 -26.84
N ILE A 37 23.13 -22.28 -26.10
CA ILE A 37 22.91 -21.36 -24.98
C ILE A 37 23.84 -20.17 -25.09
N THR A 38 23.28 -19.00 -24.78
CA THR A 38 24.00 -17.73 -24.83
C THR A 38 23.73 -17.00 -23.53
N ALA A 39 24.73 -16.96 -22.65
CA ALA A 39 24.66 -16.19 -21.43
C ALA A 39 25.11 -14.75 -21.73
N THR A 40 24.21 -13.79 -21.56
CA THR A 40 24.49 -12.37 -21.78
C THR A 40 24.40 -11.61 -20.46
N ILE A 41 25.35 -10.70 -20.23
CA ILE A 41 25.33 -9.77 -19.09
C ILE A 41 25.28 -8.37 -19.66
N THR A 42 24.22 -7.64 -19.34
CA THR A 42 24.05 -6.24 -19.76
C THR A 42 24.35 -5.32 -18.58
N VAL A 43 25.18 -4.31 -18.80
CA VAL A 43 25.41 -3.21 -17.86
C VAL A 43 24.87 -1.92 -18.44
N TRP A 44 24.36 -1.03 -17.58
CA TRP A 44 23.88 0.29 -18.00
C TRP A 44 24.34 1.36 -17.01
N ASP A 45 24.45 2.58 -17.51
CA ASP A 45 24.69 3.79 -16.74
C ASP A 45 24.23 5.02 -17.56
N GLY A 46 23.97 6.14 -16.88
CA GLY A 46 23.71 7.41 -17.57
C GLY A 46 24.96 7.99 -18.25
N SER A 47 26.15 7.57 -17.81
CA SER A 47 27.43 7.91 -18.44
C SER A 47 28.05 6.72 -19.17
N ALA A 48 28.39 6.90 -20.45
CA ALA A 48 29.05 5.89 -21.26
C ALA A 48 30.40 5.43 -20.67
N SER A 49 31.15 6.34 -20.04
CA SER A 49 32.45 6.00 -19.43
C SER A 49 32.29 5.07 -18.23
N ILE A 50 31.25 5.29 -17.42
CA ILE A 50 30.96 4.46 -16.25
C ILE A 50 30.44 3.10 -16.70
N ALA A 51 29.59 3.04 -17.73
CA ALA A 51 29.15 1.78 -18.31
C ALA A 51 30.33 0.93 -18.82
N ALA A 52 31.30 1.55 -19.50
CA ALA A 52 32.52 0.87 -19.95
C ALA A 52 33.38 0.35 -18.78
N GLU A 53 33.50 1.13 -17.69
CA GLU A 53 34.21 0.67 -16.49
C GLU A 53 33.50 -0.50 -15.81
N LYS A 54 32.17 -0.45 -15.67
CA LYS A 54 31.36 -1.57 -15.17
C LYS A 54 31.57 -2.83 -16.00
N LEU A 55 31.58 -2.68 -17.33
CA LEU A 55 31.79 -3.79 -18.25
C LEU A 55 33.18 -4.43 -18.06
N ARG A 56 34.23 -3.61 -17.93
CA ARG A 56 35.60 -4.09 -17.64
C ARG A 56 35.70 -4.82 -16.30
N LEU A 57 34.99 -4.36 -15.27
CA LEU A 57 34.95 -5.02 -13.96
C LEU A 57 34.24 -6.37 -14.04
N VAL A 58 33.13 -6.46 -14.76
CA VAL A 58 32.39 -7.71 -15.00
C VAL A 58 33.28 -8.70 -15.75
N GLU A 59 33.90 -8.28 -16.85
CA GLU A 59 34.83 -9.10 -17.63
C GLU A 59 35.95 -9.68 -16.75
N LYS A 60 36.59 -8.84 -15.93
CA LYS A 60 37.63 -9.27 -14.99
C LYS A 60 37.13 -10.34 -14.01
N ILE A 61 35.93 -10.21 -13.47
CA ILE A 61 35.36 -11.16 -12.51
C ILE A 61 35.08 -12.51 -13.18
N ILE A 62 34.56 -12.50 -14.41
CA ILE A 62 34.24 -13.71 -15.15
C ILE A 62 35.53 -14.45 -15.53
N GLN A 63 36.49 -13.73 -16.11
CA GLN A 63 37.79 -14.29 -16.47
C GLN A 63 38.57 -14.82 -15.24
N SER A 64 38.40 -14.21 -14.06
CA SER A 64 39.02 -14.72 -12.82
C SER A 64 38.47 -16.07 -12.35
N ARG A 65 37.38 -16.55 -12.96
CA ARG A 65 36.80 -17.88 -12.72
C ARG A 65 36.96 -18.81 -13.92
N ASP A 66 37.95 -18.54 -14.78
CA ASP A 66 38.27 -19.33 -15.97
C ASP A 66 37.14 -19.44 -17.01
N PHE A 67 36.15 -18.52 -16.94
CA PHE A 67 35.14 -18.39 -17.98
C PHE A 67 35.61 -17.43 -19.06
N THR A 68 35.42 -17.84 -20.32
CA THR A 68 35.63 -16.96 -21.47
C THR A 68 34.41 -16.06 -21.65
N CYS A 69 34.64 -14.76 -21.72
CA CYS A 69 33.62 -13.78 -22.08
C CYS A 69 34.17 -12.80 -23.13
N MET A 70 33.27 -12.19 -23.88
CA MET A 70 33.60 -11.19 -24.89
C MET A 70 32.69 -9.97 -24.73
N THR A 71 33.27 -8.79 -24.92
CA THR A 71 32.50 -7.56 -25.06
C THR A 71 31.82 -7.57 -26.42
N GLU A 72 30.50 -7.71 -26.45
CA GLU A 72 29.76 -7.65 -27.71
C GLU A 72 29.67 -6.21 -28.21
N SER A 73 29.94 -6.00 -29.50
CA SER A 73 30.03 -4.68 -30.14
C SER A 73 29.29 -4.66 -31.47
N LEU A 74 29.64 -5.57 -32.38
CA LEU A 74 29.02 -5.68 -33.70
C LEU A 74 27.54 -6.03 -33.60
N ASN A 75 27.18 -6.96 -32.71
CA ASN A 75 25.81 -7.44 -32.54
C ASN A 75 25.27 -7.03 -31.17
N ALA A 76 25.65 -5.85 -30.65
CA ALA A 76 25.31 -5.43 -29.30
C ALA A 76 23.78 -5.31 -29.08
N VAL A 77 23.05 -4.86 -30.11
CA VAL A 77 21.60 -4.74 -30.07
C VAL A 77 20.95 -6.12 -30.06
N GLU A 78 21.42 -7.03 -30.92
CA GLU A 78 20.93 -8.41 -31.02
C GLU A 78 21.24 -9.20 -29.74
N ALA A 79 22.43 -9.06 -29.18
CA ALA A 79 22.79 -9.69 -27.92
C ALA A 79 21.93 -9.20 -26.74
N TRP A 80 21.60 -7.91 -26.72
CA TRP A 80 20.66 -7.37 -25.74
C TRP A 80 19.23 -7.89 -25.97
N LEU A 81 18.72 -7.83 -27.20
CA LEU A 81 17.39 -8.35 -27.54
C LEU A 81 17.26 -9.84 -27.27
N GLY A 82 18.31 -10.63 -27.54
CA GLY A 82 18.37 -12.07 -27.28
C GLY A 82 18.37 -12.42 -25.79
N SER A 83 18.68 -11.46 -24.91
CA SER A 83 18.53 -11.62 -23.45
C SER A 83 17.06 -11.53 -22.99
N LEU A 84 16.16 -11.00 -23.82
CA LEU A 84 14.75 -10.83 -23.48
C LEU A 84 14.00 -12.16 -23.67
N PRO A 85 13.21 -12.60 -22.68
CA PRO A 85 12.40 -13.81 -22.80
C PRO A 85 11.50 -13.79 -24.05
N GLY A 86 11.57 -14.86 -24.84
CA GLY A 86 10.79 -15.03 -26.07
C GLY A 86 11.42 -14.43 -27.34
N HIS A 87 12.53 -13.69 -27.25
CA HIS A 87 13.24 -13.14 -28.42
C HIS A 87 14.29 -14.09 -29.00
N VAL A 88 13.85 -15.26 -29.47
CA VAL A 88 14.75 -16.31 -29.99
C VAL A 88 15.52 -15.93 -31.25
N TYR A 89 14.98 -15.03 -32.08
CA TYR A 89 15.59 -14.63 -33.36
C TYR A 89 16.81 -13.73 -33.22
N ALA A 90 16.88 -12.95 -32.14
CA ALA A 90 17.99 -12.03 -31.90
C ALA A 90 19.24 -12.74 -31.35
N ASN A 91 19.12 -14.00 -30.91
CA ASN A 91 20.26 -14.76 -30.43
C ASN A 91 21.12 -15.28 -31.60
N VAL A 92 22.07 -14.46 -32.03
CA VAL A 92 22.98 -14.73 -33.16
C VAL A 92 24.24 -15.52 -32.78
N ARG A 93 24.60 -15.58 -31.49
CA ARG A 93 25.77 -16.33 -31.00
C ARG A 93 25.29 -17.59 -30.31
N GLN A 94 25.27 -18.71 -31.02
CA GLN A 94 24.73 -19.97 -30.52
C GLN A 94 25.84 -21.02 -30.34
N PRO A 95 26.71 -20.90 -29.32
CA PRO A 95 27.67 -21.95 -29.03
C PRO A 95 26.92 -23.19 -28.50
N PRO A 96 27.26 -24.40 -28.97
CA PRO A 96 26.77 -25.62 -28.34
C PRO A 96 27.42 -25.77 -26.96
N VAL A 97 26.60 -26.05 -25.95
CA VAL A 97 27.00 -26.31 -24.57
C VAL A 97 26.39 -27.63 -24.12
N SER A 98 27.19 -28.49 -23.48
CA SER A 98 26.70 -29.77 -22.99
C SER A 98 25.65 -29.57 -21.90
N THR A 99 24.69 -30.49 -21.79
CA THR A 99 23.66 -30.45 -20.73
C THR A 99 24.29 -30.51 -19.33
N LEU A 100 25.45 -31.15 -19.19
CA LEU A 100 26.24 -31.17 -17.96
C LEU A 100 26.77 -29.78 -17.60
N ASN A 101 27.36 -29.05 -18.55
CA ASN A 101 27.84 -27.69 -18.31
C ASN A 101 26.66 -26.73 -18.09
N LEU A 102 25.57 -26.88 -18.85
CA LEU A 102 24.33 -26.14 -18.66
C LEU A 102 23.78 -26.31 -17.24
N ALA A 103 23.77 -27.52 -16.69
CA ALA A 103 23.27 -27.76 -15.34
C ALA A 103 24.02 -26.95 -14.28
N HIS A 104 25.32 -26.68 -14.49
CA HIS A 104 26.14 -25.85 -13.60
C HIS A 104 25.98 -24.34 -13.84
N MET A 105 25.55 -23.94 -15.03
CA MET A 105 25.44 -22.54 -15.45
C MET A 105 24.00 -21.99 -15.42
N ILE A 106 22.99 -22.86 -15.30
CA ILE A 106 21.59 -22.45 -15.39
C ILE A 106 21.30 -21.42 -14.28
N PRO A 107 20.82 -20.21 -14.62
CA PRO A 107 20.54 -19.20 -13.61
C PRO A 107 19.31 -19.65 -12.81
N LEU A 108 19.55 -20.32 -11.69
CA LEU A 108 18.53 -20.60 -10.69
C LEU A 108 18.20 -19.27 -10.02
N SER A 109 17.06 -18.67 -10.39
CA SER A 109 16.51 -17.55 -9.62
C SER A 109 16.12 -18.07 -8.23
N ALA A 110 16.97 -17.81 -7.24
CA ALA A 110 16.65 -18.11 -5.85
C ALA A 110 15.79 -16.97 -5.28
N VAL A 111 14.73 -17.31 -4.56
CA VAL A 111 13.95 -16.33 -3.81
C VAL A 111 14.87 -15.70 -2.77
N TRP A 112 14.95 -14.37 -2.75
CA TRP A 112 15.77 -13.65 -1.77
C TRP A 112 15.40 -14.10 -0.36
N ALA A 113 16.39 -14.60 0.38
CA ALA A 113 16.18 -15.26 1.67
C ALA A 113 16.13 -14.28 2.87
N GLY A 114 16.05 -12.97 2.59
CA GLY A 114 16.12 -11.91 3.60
C GLY A 114 17.54 -11.65 4.12
N PRO A 115 17.74 -10.58 4.92
CA PRO A 115 19.04 -10.31 5.56
C PRO A 115 19.36 -11.36 6.63
N GLU A 116 20.65 -11.68 6.81
CA GLU A 116 21.09 -12.66 7.80
C GLU A 116 20.84 -12.22 9.25
N GLN A 117 20.82 -10.91 9.49
CA GLN A 117 20.66 -10.27 10.80
C GLN A 117 19.90 -8.95 10.65
N ASP A 118 19.27 -8.49 11.73
CA ASP A 118 18.74 -7.14 11.81
C ASP A 118 19.90 -6.17 12.04
N GLY A 119 20.17 -5.30 11.06
CA GLY A 119 21.33 -4.41 11.06
C GLY A 119 21.26 -3.30 12.12
N HIS A 120 20.05 -2.86 12.50
CA HIS A 120 19.84 -1.83 13.51
C HIS A 120 20.06 -2.40 14.91
N LEU A 121 19.38 -3.51 15.21
CA LEU A 121 19.46 -4.17 16.50
C LEU A 121 20.76 -4.96 16.69
N ARG A 122 21.51 -5.20 15.59
CA ARG A 122 22.71 -6.05 15.55
C ARG A 122 22.46 -7.43 16.16
N ALA A 123 21.33 -8.00 15.80
CA ALA A 123 20.80 -9.23 16.37
C ALA A 123 20.20 -10.14 15.29
N ALA A 124 19.80 -11.36 15.69
CA ALA A 124 19.15 -12.29 14.77
C ALA A 124 17.87 -11.69 14.15
N PRO A 125 17.46 -12.12 12.94
CA PRO A 125 16.19 -11.72 12.34
C PRO A 125 15.01 -12.02 13.26
N LEU A 126 13.92 -11.26 13.11
CA LEU A 126 12.74 -11.36 13.97
C LEU A 126 12.16 -12.77 13.95
N PHE A 127 11.93 -13.32 12.75
CA PHE A 127 11.52 -14.72 12.58
C PHE A 127 11.89 -15.28 11.22
N TYR A 128 11.75 -16.60 11.09
CA TYR A 128 11.90 -17.32 9.84
C TYR A 128 10.51 -17.67 9.28
N GLY A 129 10.24 -17.24 8.05
CA GLY A 129 9.08 -17.64 7.27
C GLY A 129 9.46 -18.67 6.21
N ARG A 130 8.47 -19.38 5.67
CA ARG A 130 8.66 -20.26 4.52
C ARG A 130 8.16 -19.55 3.26
N THR A 131 9.00 -19.44 2.23
CA THR A 131 8.55 -18.97 0.92
C THR A 131 7.85 -20.08 0.13
N ALA A 132 7.18 -19.72 -0.96
CA ALA A 132 6.51 -20.68 -1.85
C ALA A 132 7.47 -21.79 -2.35
N GLY A 133 8.76 -21.48 -2.54
CA GLY A 133 9.80 -22.41 -2.98
C GLY A 133 10.55 -23.13 -1.85
N ALA A 134 9.98 -23.22 -0.64
CA ALA A 134 10.59 -23.82 0.55
C ALA A 134 11.92 -23.19 1.01
N THR A 135 12.31 -22.04 0.44
CA THR A 135 13.48 -21.28 0.91
C THR A 135 13.12 -20.64 2.26
N PRO A 136 13.92 -20.83 3.32
CA PRO A 136 13.73 -20.09 4.57
C PRO A 136 13.94 -18.60 4.34
N PHE A 137 12.94 -17.79 4.68
CA PHE A 137 12.98 -16.34 4.59
C PHE A 137 13.21 -15.72 5.96
N ARG A 138 14.25 -14.90 6.09
CA ARG A 138 14.61 -14.18 7.31
C ARG A 138 13.91 -12.83 7.31
N PHE A 139 12.92 -12.66 8.16
CA PHE A 139 12.22 -11.39 8.27
C PHE A 139 12.89 -10.50 9.31
N SER A 140 13.28 -9.28 8.91
CA SER A 140 13.78 -8.21 9.80
C SER A 140 12.93 -6.97 9.60
N LEU A 141 12.69 -6.22 10.68
CA LEU A 141 11.82 -5.04 10.65
C LEU A 141 12.53 -3.82 10.08
N HIS A 142 13.82 -3.67 10.38
CA HIS A 142 14.54 -2.43 10.13
C HIS A 142 15.11 -2.34 8.72
N VAL A 143 14.91 -1.17 8.11
CA VAL A 143 15.67 -0.72 6.94
C VAL A 143 16.50 0.48 7.40
N GLY A 144 17.82 0.30 7.52
CA GLY A 144 18.65 1.26 8.23
C GLY A 144 18.32 1.24 9.72
N ASP A 145 17.83 2.35 10.25
CA ASP A 145 17.40 2.52 11.64
C ASP A 145 15.87 2.61 11.83
N VAL A 146 15.09 2.55 10.74
CA VAL A 146 13.63 2.69 10.77
C VAL A 146 12.94 1.34 10.71
N GLY A 147 12.04 1.06 11.66
CA GLY A 147 11.30 -0.21 11.79
C GLY A 147 9.78 -0.13 11.57
N HIS A 148 9.27 0.95 10.96
CA HIS A 148 7.82 1.11 10.74
C HIS A 148 7.25 0.02 9.82
N THR A 149 6.17 -0.60 10.26
CA THR A 149 5.54 -1.73 9.54
C THR A 149 4.03 -1.57 9.54
N LEU A 150 3.41 -1.78 8.36
CA LEU A 150 1.96 -1.86 8.18
C LEU A 150 1.58 -3.27 7.74
N ILE A 151 0.59 -3.86 8.41
CA ILE A 151 0.04 -5.17 8.04
C ILE A 151 -1.40 -5.00 7.61
N ALA A 152 -1.69 -5.33 6.35
CA ALA A 152 -3.01 -5.24 5.76
C ALA A 152 -3.48 -6.62 5.26
N GLY A 153 -4.79 -6.83 5.29
CA GLY A 153 -5.41 -8.08 4.84
C GLY A 153 -6.87 -8.19 5.29
N PRO A 154 -7.65 -9.12 4.72
CA PRO A 154 -9.05 -9.31 5.10
C PRO A 154 -9.20 -9.82 6.53
N THR A 155 -10.40 -9.69 7.10
CA THR A 155 -10.73 -10.27 8.41
C THR A 155 -10.54 -11.78 8.36
N GLY A 156 -9.99 -12.37 9.43
CA GLY A 156 -9.69 -13.82 9.49
C GLY A 156 -8.40 -14.26 8.79
N ALA A 157 -7.68 -13.39 8.07
CA ALA A 157 -6.42 -13.75 7.40
C ALA A 157 -5.21 -13.96 8.34
N GLY A 158 -5.41 -13.89 9.67
CA GLY A 158 -4.35 -14.10 10.66
C GLY A 158 -3.52 -12.86 10.98
N LYS A 159 -3.99 -11.63 10.67
CA LYS A 159 -3.28 -10.37 11.01
C LYS A 159 -2.90 -10.28 12.48
N SER A 160 -3.87 -10.52 13.39
CA SER A 160 -3.63 -10.45 14.84
C SER A 160 -2.65 -11.53 15.30
N VAL A 161 -2.71 -12.72 14.70
CA VAL A 161 -1.77 -13.83 14.99
C VAL A 161 -0.35 -13.45 14.55
N LEU A 162 -0.19 -12.86 13.37
CA LEU A 162 1.11 -12.38 12.88
C LEU A 162 1.68 -11.29 13.79
N LEU A 163 0.86 -10.31 14.19
CA LEU A 163 1.29 -9.27 15.13
C LEU A 163 1.72 -9.88 16.47
N ALA A 164 0.95 -10.83 17.02
CA ALA A 164 1.28 -11.46 18.30
C ALA A 164 2.60 -12.24 18.19
N LEU A 165 2.81 -12.98 17.09
CA LEU A 165 4.08 -13.64 16.80
C LEU A 165 5.23 -12.62 16.75
N MET A 166 5.06 -11.52 16.03
CA MET A 166 6.09 -10.47 15.92
C MET A 166 6.44 -9.87 17.29
N VAL A 167 5.43 -9.57 18.11
CA VAL A 167 5.61 -9.05 19.48
C VAL A 167 6.38 -10.05 20.36
N LEU A 168 5.97 -11.32 20.35
CA LEU A 168 6.63 -12.37 21.13
C LEU A 168 8.08 -12.58 20.70
N GLN A 169 8.34 -12.55 19.39
CA GLN A 169 9.70 -12.66 18.86
C GLN A 169 10.55 -11.43 19.19
N PHE A 170 9.96 -10.23 19.13
CA PHE A 170 10.66 -8.98 19.44
C PHE A 170 11.15 -8.93 20.89
N ARG A 171 10.40 -9.53 21.83
CA ARG A 171 10.80 -9.64 23.24
C ARG A 171 12.08 -10.43 23.49
N ARG A 172 12.62 -11.14 22.48
CA ARG A 172 13.93 -11.80 22.56
C ARG A 172 15.10 -10.81 22.47
N TYR A 173 14.87 -9.60 21.97
CA TYR A 173 15.91 -8.58 21.91
C TYR A 173 16.12 -7.94 23.29
N GLN A 174 17.37 -7.64 23.61
CA GLN A 174 17.74 -7.07 24.89
C GLN A 174 17.08 -5.70 25.09
N GLY A 175 16.37 -5.52 26.19
CA GLY A 175 15.70 -4.25 26.52
C GLY A 175 14.46 -3.94 25.68
N ALA A 176 13.95 -4.88 24.88
CA ALA A 176 12.76 -4.68 24.05
C ALA A 176 11.53 -4.34 24.90
N GLN A 177 10.90 -3.19 24.67
CA GLN A 177 9.61 -2.84 25.27
C GLN A 177 8.53 -2.86 24.19
N VAL A 178 7.34 -3.31 24.54
CA VAL A 178 6.20 -3.38 23.63
C VAL A 178 5.01 -2.72 24.31
N PHE A 179 4.43 -1.75 23.62
CA PHE A 179 3.17 -1.09 23.99
C PHE A 179 2.17 -1.39 22.88
N ALA A 180 1.10 -2.09 23.22
CA ALA A 180 0.10 -2.55 22.25
C ALA A 180 -1.26 -1.92 22.54
N PHE A 181 -1.82 -1.26 21.52
CA PHE A 181 -3.21 -0.82 21.52
C PHE A 181 -4.05 -1.92 20.85
N ASP A 182 -4.64 -2.77 21.67
CA ASP A 182 -5.24 -4.04 21.26
C ASP A 182 -6.77 -3.94 21.16
N PHE A 183 -7.24 -3.44 20.03
CA PHE A 183 -8.68 -3.36 19.75
C PHE A 183 -9.26 -4.78 19.61
N GLY A 184 -10.05 -5.21 20.61
CA GLY A 184 -10.67 -6.54 20.66
C GLY A 184 -9.90 -7.60 21.45
N GLY A 185 -8.84 -7.25 22.17
CA GLY A 185 -8.22 -8.14 23.16
C GLY A 185 -7.42 -9.33 22.58
N SER A 186 -7.04 -9.30 21.30
CA SER A 186 -6.35 -10.40 20.63
C SER A 186 -4.93 -10.66 21.16
N MET A 187 -4.31 -9.67 21.80
CA MET A 187 -2.98 -9.72 22.42
C MET A 187 -3.01 -10.07 23.91
N ARG A 188 -4.19 -10.13 24.56
CA ARG A 188 -4.33 -10.43 26.00
C ARG A 188 -3.51 -11.65 26.41
N ALA A 189 -3.72 -12.77 25.72
CA ALA A 189 -3.05 -14.03 26.03
C ALA A 189 -1.51 -13.93 25.87
N ALA A 190 -1.03 -13.30 24.80
CA ALA A 190 0.40 -13.12 24.55
C ALA A 190 1.04 -12.20 25.60
N THR A 191 0.33 -11.14 25.99
CA THR A 191 0.79 -10.16 27.00
C THR A 191 0.93 -10.82 28.36
N LEU A 192 -0.12 -11.51 28.82
CA LEU A 192 -0.12 -12.21 30.11
C LEU A 192 0.90 -13.35 30.15
N ALA A 193 1.03 -14.12 29.06
CA ALA A 193 2.02 -15.20 28.97
C ALA A 193 3.48 -14.71 29.08
N MET A 194 3.74 -13.46 28.68
CA MET A 194 5.05 -12.82 28.81
C MET A 194 5.24 -12.08 30.13
N GLY A 195 4.29 -12.20 31.07
CA GLY A 195 4.31 -11.49 32.36
C GLY A 195 4.14 -9.98 32.22
N GLY A 196 3.53 -9.51 31.13
CA GLY A 196 3.21 -8.11 30.92
C GLY A 196 1.85 -7.74 31.52
N ASP A 197 1.65 -6.44 31.70
CA ASP A 197 0.38 -5.89 32.15
C ASP A 197 -0.58 -5.74 30.97
N TRP A 198 -1.80 -6.21 31.15
CA TRP A 198 -2.89 -6.02 30.20
C TRP A 198 -4.07 -5.38 30.91
N HIS A 199 -4.55 -4.27 30.38
CA HIS A 199 -5.65 -3.49 30.95
C HIS A 199 -6.81 -3.47 29.96
N ASP A 200 -7.98 -3.92 30.40
CA ASP A 200 -9.22 -3.72 29.64
C ASP A 200 -9.64 -2.25 29.76
N LEU A 201 -9.62 -1.54 28.64
CA LEU A 201 -10.03 -0.14 28.57
C LEU A 201 -11.50 -0.08 28.13
N GLY A 202 -12.39 0.26 29.06
CA GLY A 202 -13.83 0.41 28.78
C GLY A 202 -14.69 -0.83 29.07
N GLY A 203 -14.10 -1.92 29.57
CA GLY A 203 -14.80 -3.03 30.22
C GLY A 203 -15.53 -4.03 29.32
N GLY A 204 -15.63 -3.75 28.02
CA GLY A 204 -16.35 -4.62 27.09
C GLY A 204 -15.72 -6.00 26.83
N LEU A 205 -14.57 -6.32 27.43
CA LEU A 205 -13.86 -7.60 27.21
C LEU A 205 -13.76 -8.47 28.47
N THR A 206 -13.97 -7.92 29.68
CA THR A 206 -13.78 -8.65 30.95
C THR A 206 -15.01 -8.75 31.85
N ASP A 207 -16.21 -8.39 31.36
CA ASP A 207 -17.46 -8.37 32.16
C ASP A 207 -17.75 -9.67 32.95
N ASP A 208 -17.22 -10.82 32.54
CA ASP A 208 -17.43 -12.13 33.19
C ASP A 208 -16.26 -12.64 34.06
N ASP A 209 -15.06 -12.03 33.99
CA ASP A 209 -13.83 -12.63 34.55
C ASP A 209 -13.41 -12.08 35.93
N GLY A 210 -14.20 -11.19 36.54
CA GLY A 210 -13.89 -10.62 37.87
C GLY A 210 -12.65 -9.71 37.92
N HIS A 211 -12.07 -9.38 36.76
CA HIS A 211 -11.04 -8.36 36.63
C HIS A 211 -11.68 -6.99 36.45
N PHE A 212 -11.32 -6.04 37.32
CA PHE A 212 -11.80 -4.66 37.22
C PHE A 212 -11.29 -4.04 35.91
N ALA A 213 -12.21 -3.68 35.03
CA ALA A 213 -11.92 -2.86 33.87
C ALA A 213 -11.30 -1.53 34.33
N VAL A 214 -10.26 -1.08 33.65
CA VAL A 214 -9.68 0.23 33.96
C VAL A 214 -10.65 1.29 33.47
N SER A 215 -11.30 1.93 34.45
CA SER A 215 -12.17 3.06 34.22
C SER A 215 -11.42 4.35 34.49
N PHE A 216 -11.65 5.34 33.65
CA PHE A 216 -11.08 6.67 33.80
C PHE A 216 -12.18 7.66 34.18
N GLN A 217 -11.94 8.46 35.22
CA GLN A 217 -12.84 9.54 35.61
C GLN A 217 -12.06 10.87 35.61
N PRO A 218 -11.70 11.40 34.43
CA PRO A 218 -10.88 12.61 34.33
C PRO A 218 -11.57 13.87 34.87
N LEU A 219 -12.89 13.83 35.06
CA LEU A 219 -13.70 14.92 35.62
C LEU A 219 -14.12 14.67 37.07
N ALA A 220 -13.49 13.72 37.77
CA ALA A 220 -13.88 13.35 39.14
C ALA A 220 -13.86 14.52 40.14
N GLN A 221 -13.02 15.52 39.88
CA GLN A 221 -12.79 16.64 40.78
C GLN A 221 -13.32 17.97 40.22
N ILE A 222 -14.24 17.94 39.25
CA ILE A 222 -14.78 19.16 38.61
C ILE A 222 -15.58 20.07 39.58
N ASP A 223 -15.85 19.57 40.79
CA ASP A 223 -16.40 20.36 41.89
C ASP A 223 -15.40 21.43 42.39
N ASP A 224 -14.10 21.18 42.29
CA ASP A 224 -13.05 22.16 42.58
C ASP A 224 -12.98 23.23 41.45
N PRO A 225 -13.05 24.54 41.76
CA PRO A 225 -12.92 25.60 40.78
C PRO A 225 -11.67 25.53 39.90
N ASP A 226 -10.53 25.07 40.43
CA ASP A 226 -9.28 25.00 39.69
C ASP A 226 -9.27 23.82 38.70
N GLU A 227 -9.75 22.65 39.14
CA GLU A 227 -9.97 21.48 38.29
C GLU A 227 -11.03 21.76 37.22
N ARG A 228 -12.09 22.51 37.55
CA ARG A 228 -13.11 22.94 36.58
C ARG A 228 -12.53 23.85 35.52
N LYS A 229 -11.64 24.77 35.89
CA LYS A 229 -10.96 25.65 34.94
C LYS A 229 -10.06 24.83 34.02
N TRP A 230 -9.22 23.95 34.59
CA TRP A 230 -8.39 23.03 33.81
C TRP A 230 -9.23 22.17 32.86
N ALA A 231 -10.31 21.57 33.34
CA ALA A 231 -11.22 20.76 32.53
C ALA A 231 -11.86 21.58 31.42
N SER A 232 -12.24 22.85 31.66
CA SER A 232 -12.79 23.73 30.62
C SER A 232 -11.78 24.12 29.54
N GLU A 233 -10.50 24.26 29.91
CA GLU A 233 -9.39 24.51 28.98
C GLU A 233 -8.95 23.24 28.23
N TRP A 234 -9.15 22.07 28.83
CA TRP A 234 -8.86 20.78 28.22
C TRP A 234 -9.98 20.33 27.27
N LEU A 235 -11.23 20.54 27.67
CA LEU A 235 -12.42 20.23 26.87
C LEU A 235 -12.72 21.29 25.80
N VAL A 236 -11.80 22.22 25.51
CA VAL A 236 -12.03 23.40 24.64
C VAL A 236 -12.86 23.03 23.42
N LEU A 237 -14.13 23.45 23.49
CA LEU A 237 -15.16 23.35 22.46
C LEU A 237 -15.02 24.46 21.41
N GLU A 238 -13.93 25.22 21.41
CA GLU A 238 -13.71 26.30 20.46
C GLU A 238 -13.31 25.72 19.10
N LYS A 239 -14.33 25.45 18.28
CA LYS A 239 -14.25 25.19 16.85
C LYS A 239 -13.47 23.94 16.45
N LEU A 240 -13.76 22.82 17.10
CA LEU A 240 -13.48 21.52 16.51
C LEU A 240 -14.43 21.31 15.33
N PRO A 241 -13.97 20.95 14.13
CA PRO A 241 -14.87 20.37 13.16
C PRO A 241 -15.30 19.01 13.73
N GLY A 242 -16.45 18.98 14.40
CA GLY A 242 -16.96 17.76 15.04
C GLY A 242 -17.03 16.67 13.99
N GLY A 243 -16.41 15.52 14.22
CA GLY A 243 -16.38 14.46 13.22
C GLY A 243 -17.51 13.46 13.38
N ASP A 244 -17.97 12.89 12.28
CA ASP A 244 -18.86 11.73 12.31
C ASP A 244 -18.17 10.50 12.97
N ALA A 245 -18.91 9.43 13.22
CA ALA A 245 -18.39 8.21 13.87
C ALA A 245 -17.23 7.51 13.11
N ILE A 246 -16.86 8.02 11.92
CA ILE A 246 -15.77 7.53 11.08
C ILE A 246 -14.62 8.56 10.93
N GLY A 247 -14.65 9.67 11.68
CA GLY A 247 -13.54 10.61 11.81
C GLY A 247 -13.44 11.68 10.72
N GLN A 248 -14.49 11.92 9.92
CA GLN A 248 -14.51 13.04 8.97
C GLN A 248 -14.94 14.33 9.65
N SER A 249 -14.17 15.41 9.48
CA SER A 249 -14.44 16.77 10.00
C SER A 249 -15.79 17.34 9.51
N GLY A 250 -16.79 17.47 10.39
CA GLY A 250 -18.10 18.10 10.17
C GLY A 250 -19.27 17.33 10.82
N LEU A 251 -20.11 18.00 11.63
CA LEU A 251 -21.35 17.41 12.18
C LEU A 251 -22.39 17.40 11.04
N SER A 252 -22.62 16.23 10.44
CA SER A 252 -23.68 16.07 9.44
C SER A 252 -25.02 15.77 10.11
N ASP A 253 -25.94 16.72 10.13
CA ASP A 253 -27.35 16.49 10.43
C ASP A 253 -28.23 17.06 9.29
N GLU A 254 -29.54 16.78 9.30
CA GLU A 254 -30.47 17.16 8.23
C GLU A 254 -30.48 18.68 7.97
N VAL A 255 -30.04 19.06 6.75
CA VAL A 255 -30.04 20.46 6.31
C VAL A 255 -31.42 20.84 5.76
N ASN A 256 -32.18 21.65 6.49
CA ASN A 256 -33.42 22.26 5.95
C ASN A 256 -33.10 23.40 4.99
N ASN A 257 -32.83 23.04 3.74
CA ASN A 257 -32.50 23.97 2.67
C ASN A 257 -33.71 24.74 2.11
N HIS A 258 -34.90 24.68 2.75
CA HIS A 258 -36.10 25.43 2.34
C HIS A 258 -36.53 25.26 0.86
N TRP A 259 -36.06 24.20 0.18
CA TRP A 259 -36.32 23.94 -1.26
C TRP A 259 -37.81 23.94 -1.63
N GLY A 260 -38.69 23.52 -0.71
CA GLY A 260 -40.13 23.48 -0.97
C GLY A 260 -40.79 24.86 -1.16
N GLN A 261 -40.26 25.91 -0.53
CA GLN A 261 -40.74 27.29 -0.74
C GLN A 261 -40.15 27.88 -2.03
N LEU A 262 -38.90 27.54 -2.35
CA LEU A 262 -38.22 27.92 -3.59
C LEU A 262 -38.87 27.29 -4.84
N PHE A 263 -39.22 26.00 -4.79
CA PHE A 263 -39.88 25.30 -5.90
C PHE A 263 -41.32 25.78 -6.12
N ARG A 264 -42.05 26.13 -5.05
CA ARG A 264 -43.41 26.70 -5.16
C ARG A 264 -43.41 28.07 -5.86
N ALA A 265 -42.40 28.90 -5.62
CA ALA A 265 -42.23 30.18 -6.31
C ALA A 265 -41.82 30.03 -7.78
N ALA A 266 -40.96 29.05 -8.09
CA ALA A 266 -40.55 28.74 -9.46
C ALA A 266 -41.68 28.11 -10.30
N LEU A 267 -42.53 27.27 -9.71
CA LEU A 267 -43.65 26.63 -10.44
C LEU A 267 -44.70 27.64 -10.93
N VAL A 268 -44.93 28.72 -10.18
CA VAL A 268 -45.88 29.79 -10.54
C VAL A 268 -45.39 30.63 -11.74
N THR A 269 -44.08 30.65 -12.01
CA THR A 269 -43.50 31.39 -13.14
C THR A 269 -43.38 30.54 -14.40
N THR A 270 -43.12 29.24 -14.29
CA THR A 270 -43.04 28.34 -15.46
C THR A 270 -44.42 28.11 -16.12
N LEU A 271 -45.49 28.06 -15.32
CA LEU A 271 -46.87 27.88 -15.81
C LEU A 271 -47.41 29.07 -16.62
N LEU A 272 -46.72 30.22 -16.61
CA LEU A 272 -47.07 31.39 -17.43
C LEU A 272 -46.25 31.48 -18.74
N SER A 273 -45.18 30.70 -18.88
CA SER A 273 -44.26 30.75 -20.04
C SER A 273 -44.44 29.59 -21.03
N VAL A 274 -45.15 28.52 -20.64
CA VAL A 274 -45.49 27.39 -21.52
C VAL A 274 -46.96 27.48 -21.90
N GLY A 275 -47.31 28.49 -22.70
CA GLY A 275 -48.69 28.72 -23.15
C GLY A 275 -48.85 29.10 -24.62
N SER A 276 -47.78 29.12 -25.41
CA SER A 276 -47.80 29.69 -26.77
C SER A 276 -47.28 28.80 -27.90
N GLU A 277 -46.88 27.55 -27.65
CA GLU A 277 -46.36 26.70 -28.73
C GLU A 277 -46.78 25.23 -28.54
N ALA A 278 -48.06 24.95 -28.79
CA ALA A 278 -48.52 23.59 -29.05
C ALA A 278 -49.76 23.67 -29.95
N GLY A 279 -49.52 23.58 -31.26
CA GLY A 279 -50.57 23.38 -32.26
C GLY A 279 -50.12 22.30 -33.25
N THR A 280 -50.74 21.12 -33.17
CA THR A 280 -51.39 20.44 -34.31
C THR A 280 -52.14 19.18 -33.85
N SER A 281 -53.45 19.21 -34.11
CA SER A 281 -54.32 18.13 -34.64
C SER A 281 -54.72 16.95 -33.73
N TRP A 282 -55.88 17.04 -33.06
CA TRP A 282 -57.23 16.54 -33.47
C TRP A 282 -58.14 16.35 -32.23
N ASN A 283 -59.32 16.99 -32.27
CA ASN A 283 -60.54 16.80 -31.47
C ASN A 283 -60.70 17.42 -30.05
N GLU A 284 -61.40 18.58 -30.04
CA GLU A 284 -62.43 19.10 -29.10
C GLU A 284 -62.09 19.26 -27.58
N ASN A 285 -62.36 20.37 -26.85
CA ASN A 285 -63.23 21.54 -26.99
C ASN A 285 -62.83 22.68 -25.98
N ASN A 286 -63.09 23.94 -26.37
CA ASN A 286 -63.57 25.08 -25.56
C ASN A 286 -62.80 25.73 -24.38
N LEU A 287 -61.46 25.78 -24.36
CA LEU A 287 -60.73 26.70 -23.44
C LEU A 287 -59.80 27.70 -24.15
N MET A 288 -59.57 27.51 -25.45
CA MET A 288 -58.50 28.17 -26.19
C MET A 288 -58.96 29.32 -27.09
N GLN A 289 -60.16 29.87 -26.84
CA GLN A 289 -60.64 31.08 -27.52
C GLN A 289 -60.76 32.31 -26.60
N ALA A 290 -60.60 32.13 -25.28
CA ALA A 290 -60.67 33.23 -24.30
C ALA A 290 -59.31 33.90 -23.99
N ILE A 291 -58.18 33.26 -24.32
CA ILE A 291 -56.84 33.74 -23.93
C ILE A 291 -56.20 34.64 -25.01
N ARG A 292 -56.73 34.68 -26.24
CA ARG A 292 -56.12 35.44 -27.35
C ARG A 292 -56.46 36.93 -27.39
N SER A 293 -57.14 37.48 -26.38
CA SER A 293 -57.41 38.93 -26.31
C SER A 293 -57.20 39.48 -24.89
N GLY A 294 -55.96 39.74 -24.52
CA GLY A 294 -55.69 40.47 -23.27
C GLY A 294 -54.22 40.50 -22.85
N ALA A 295 -53.69 41.73 -22.76
CA ALA A 295 -52.44 42.11 -22.09
C ALA A 295 -51.12 41.90 -22.88
N SER A 296 -50.97 42.72 -23.92
CA SER A 296 -49.69 43.32 -24.28
C SER A 296 -49.25 44.34 -23.20
N ASN A 297 -47.92 44.46 -23.04
CA ASN A 297 -47.16 45.48 -22.28
C ASN A 297 -47.12 45.34 -20.74
N GLY A 298 -46.03 44.77 -20.20
CA GLY A 298 -45.65 45.02 -18.81
C GLY A 298 -44.85 43.95 -18.06
N PHE A 299 -43.85 43.27 -18.64
CA PHE A 299 -43.04 42.30 -17.90
C PHE A 299 -41.55 42.42 -18.21
N SER A 300 -40.84 43.33 -17.53
CA SER A 300 -39.37 43.29 -17.45
C SER A 300 -38.79 43.76 -16.11
N MET A 301 -39.59 43.95 -15.05
CA MET A 301 -39.05 44.44 -13.75
C MET A 301 -39.34 43.58 -12.52
N VAL A 302 -39.94 42.38 -12.66
CA VAL A 302 -40.27 41.54 -11.48
C VAL A 302 -39.39 40.29 -11.34
N GLY A 303 -38.70 39.85 -12.39
CA GLY A 303 -37.88 38.63 -12.35
C GLY A 303 -36.59 38.73 -11.52
N ASN A 304 -35.84 39.84 -11.65
CA ASN A 304 -34.50 39.90 -11.03
C ASN A 304 -34.53 40.24 -9.53
N ARG A 305 -35.57 40.89 -8.99
CA ARG A 305 -35.64 41.25 -7.56
C ARG A 305 -36.09 40.12 -6.64
N LEU A 306 -36.72 39.06 -7.17
CA LEU A 306 -37.14 37.90 -6.37
C LEU A 306 -36.01 36.87 -6.20
N ILE A 307 -35.08 36.81 -7.14
CA ILE A 307 -33.94 35.89 -7.10
C ILE A 307 -32.87 36.38 -6.10
N ASP A 308 -32.62 37.70 -6.02
CA ASP A 308 -31.62 38.26 -5.10
C ASP A 308 -32.01 38.17 -3.62
N ARG A 309 -33.31 38.17 -3.30
CA ARG A 309 -33.77 38.11 -1.89
C ARG A 309 -33.83 36.68 -1.34
N SER A 310 -33.99 35.68 -2.22
CA SER A 310 -34.08 34.26 -1.84
C SER A 310 -32.73 33.53 -1.84
N LEU A 311 -31.70 34.07 -2.50
CA LEU A 311 -30.34 33.50 -2.45
C LEU A 311 -29.55 33.88 -1.18
N ASN A 312 -30.09 34.76 -0.33
CA ASN A 312 -29.40 35.29 0.84
C ASN A 312 -30.01 34.83 2.19
N VAL A 313 -30.89 33.82 2.17
CA VAL A 313 -31.42 33.22 3.40
C VAL A 313 -30.43 32.14 3.87
N GLN A 314 -29.74 32.40 4.98
CA GLN A 314 -28.81 31.42 5.56
C GLN A 314 -29.60 30.19 6.07
N PRO A 315 -29.17 28.96 5.77
CA PRO A 315 -29.79 27.77 6.33
C PRO A 315 -29.57 27.73 7.85
N THR A 316 -30.64 27.45 8.61
CA THR A 316 -30.58 27.35 10.07
C THR A 316 -30.16 25.95 10.48
N LEU A 317 -28.98 25.81 11.08
CA LEU A 317 -28.54 24.58 11.76
C LEU A 317 -29.21 24.54 13.13
N THR A 318 -29.94 23.45 13.41
CA THR A 318 -30.63 23.28 14.70
C THR A 318 -30.19 21.96 15.31
N ASP A 319 -29.28 22.00 16.29
CA ASP A 319 -28.78 20.80 16.96
C ASP A 319 -29.85 20.27 17.92
N ARG A 320 -30.31 19.03 17.70
CA ARG A 320 -31.28 18.38 18.58
C ARG A 320 -30.64 17.97 19.92
N PRO A 321 -31.34 18.09 21.07
CA PRO A 321 -30.88 17.50 22.32
C PRO A 321 -30.59 16.00 22.16
N GLY A 322 -29.42 15.55 22.60
CA GLY A 322 -28.98 14.15 22.50
C GLY A 322 -28.22 13.80 21.21
N LEU A 323 -27.78 14.79 20.43
CA LEU A 323 -26.87 14.55 19.30
C LEU A 323 -25.54 13.97 19.82
N PRO A 324 -25.08 12.80 19.33
CA PRO A 324 -23.76 12.30 19.67
C PRO A 324 -22.72 13.23 19.04
N PHE A 325 -21.78 13.74 19.85
CA PHE A 325 -20.68 14.57 19.39
C PHE A 325 -19.36 13.97 19.87
N THR A 326 -18.33 14.10 19.05
CA THR A 326 -16.99 13.63 19.36
C THR A 326 -16.16 14.80 19.87
N LEU A 327 -15.65 14.70 21.10
CA LEU A 327 -14.68 15.63 21.66
C LEU A 327 -13.27 15.20 21.26
N ILE A 328 -12.52 16.11 20.65
CA ILE A 328 -11.10 15.90 20.34
C ILE A 328 -10.29 16.67 21.39
N LEU A 329 -9.46 15.94 22.13
CA LEU A 329 -8.63 16.49 23.18
C LEU A 329 -7.41 17.18 22.57
N ASN A 330 -7.14 18.42 22.97
CA ASN A 330 -6.04 19.22 22.41
C ASN A 330 -4.71 19.09 23.20
N ARG A 331 -4.71 18.31 24.29
CA ARG A 331 -3.57 18.11 25.19
C ARG A 331 -3.56 16.70 25.73
N ASP A 332 -2.36 16.20 26.00
CA ASP A 332 -2.13 14.90 26.61
C ASP A 332 -2.74 14.84 28.03
N LEU A 333 -3.35 13.70 28.35
CA LEU A 333 -3.99 13.46 29.62
C LEU A 333 -3.21 12.39 30.40
N ALA A 334 -2.62 12.80 31.52
CA ALA A 334 -2.06 11.87 32.49
C ALA A 334 -3.21 11.28 33.33
N LEU A 335 -3.66 10.08 32.99
CA LEU A 335 -4.73 9.38 33.67
C LEU A 335 -4.19 8.56 34.84
N THR A 336 -4.63 8.87 36.06
CA THR A 336 -4.48 7.94 37.19
C THR A 336 -5.62 6.93 37.18
N PRO A 337 -5.35 5.63 37.32
CA PRO A 337 -6.39 4.61 37.46
C PRO A 337 -7.36 4.98 38.58
N TRP A 338 -8.66 4.85 38.33
CA TRP A 338 -9.68 5.05 39.36
C TRP A 338 -9.75 3.81 40.25
N GLU A 339 -9.42 3.96 41.53
CA GLU A 339 -9.67 2.96 42.57
C GLU A 339 -10.98 3.33 43.27
N GLU A 340 -11.94 2.41 43.31
CA GLU A 340 -13.19 2.58 44.05
C GLU A 340 -12.86 2.73 45.54
N LYS A 341 -12.85 3.97 46.04
CA LYS A 341 -12.79 4.22 47.48
C LYS A 341 -14.13 3.81 48.06
N GLU A 342 -14.11 2.95 49.07
CA GLU A 342 -15.31 2.56 49.84
C GLU A 342 -16.22 3.77 50.06
N PRO A 343 -17.55 3.62 49.88
CA PRO A 343 -18.47 4.72 49.99
C PRO A 343 -18.27 5.39 51.35
N ARG A 344 -17.91 6.68 51.34
CA ARG A 344 -17.83 7.46 52.58
C ARG A 344 -19.23 7.47 53.20
N PRO A 345 -19.37 7.19 54.50
CA PRO A 345 -20.64 7.05 55.18
C PRO A 345 -21.49 8.33 55.17
#